data_AF-A0A9D7MY81-F1
#
_entry.id   AF-A0A9D7MY81-F1
#
_cell.length_a   1.000
_cell.length_b   1.000
_cell.length_c   1.000
_cell.angle_alpha   90.00
_cell.angle_beta   90.00
_cell.angle_gamma   90.00
#
_symmetry.space_group_name_H-M   'P 1'
#
loop_
_entity.id
_entity.type
_entity.pdbx_description
1 polymer ?
#
loop_
_entity_poly.entity_id
_entity_poly.type
_entity_poly.pdbx_seq_one_letter_code
_entity_poly.pdbx_strand_id
1 'polypeptide(L)' 'MPEPPGQDDRFCALSCAPGFALHWWTDAYLAAFAMAGPCRQVSLDDDFKRFAGLVFLHLAP' A
#
# COMPACT_ATOMS: atom_id res chain seq x y z
N MET A 1 10.39 12.93 1.43
CA MET A 1 9.38 13.30 0.43
C MET A 1 8.11 13.67 1.18
N PRO A 2 7.39 14.74 0.85
CA PRO A 2 6.12 15.04 1.52
C PRO A 2 5.08 13.95 1.23
N GLU A 3 4.13 13.78 2.13
CA GLU A 3 3.01 12.86 1.95
C GLU A 3 2.12 13.35 0.79
N PRO A 4 1.80 12.47 -0.19
CA PRO A 4 0.94 12.85 -1.30
C PRO A 4 -0.50 13.16 -0.83
N PRO A 5 -1.17 14.12 -1.48
CA PRO A 5 -2.57 14.42 -1.20
C PRO A 5 -3.47 13.17 -1.33
N GLY A 6 -4.35 12.95 -0.36
CA GLY A 6 -5.28 11.82 -0.35
C GLY A 6 -4.66 10.50 0.11
N GLN A 7 -3.44 10.50 0.67
CA GLN A 7 -2.85 9.32 1.30
C GLN A 7 -3.69 8.83 2.48
N ASP A 8 -4.12 9.72 3.38
CA ASP A 8 -4.89 9.36 4.57
C ASP A 8 -6.21 8.66 4.23
N ASP A 9 -6.93 9.16 3.23
CA ASP A 9 -8.18 8.55 2.76
C ASP A 9 -7.94 7.14 2.23
N ARG A 10 -6.85 6.94 1.47
CA ARG A 10 -6.47 5.61 0.95
C ARG A 10 -6.02 4.69 2.08
N PHE A 11 -5.22 5.19 3.00
CA PHE A 11 -4.78 4.42 4.15
C PHE A 11 -5.96 3.98 5.02
N CYS A 12 -6.92 4.87 5.25
CA CYS A 12 -8.17 4.56 5.93
C CYS A 12 -8.97 3.50 5.17
N ALA A 13 -9.12 3.61 3.85
CA ALA A 13 -9.81 2.62 3.02
C ALA A 13 -9.17 1.23 3.10
N LEU A 14 -7.83 1.14 3.18
CA LEU A 14 -7.11 -0.12 3.31
C LEU A 14 -7.20 -0.70 4.73
N SER A 15 -7.01 0.14 5.75
CA SER A 15 -6.95 -0.29 7.15
C SER A 15 -8.31 -0.52 7.81
N CYS A 16 -9.37 0.11 7.30
CA CYS A 16 -10.75 -0.12 7.76
C CYS A 16 -11.45 -1.26 7.02
N ALA A 17 -10.79 -1.90 6.06
CA ALA A 17 -11.37 -3.01 5.31
C ALA A 17 -11.62 -4.22 6.24
N PRO A 18 -12.74 -4.96 6.04
CA PRO A 18 -12.98 -6.19 6.80
C PRO A 18 -11.84 -7.19 6.64
N GLY A 19 -11.38 -7.75 7.76
CA GLY A 19 -10.27 -8.71 7.78
C GLY A 19 -8.88 -8.08 7.77
N PHE A 20 -8.76 -6.76 7.93
CA PHE A 20 -7.47 -6.10 8.11
C PHE A 20 -6.76 -6.60 9.38
N ALA A 21 -5.53 -7.08 9.23
CA ALA A 21 -4.70 -7.50 10.35
C ALA A 21 -3.74 -6.38 10.77
N LEU A 22 -3.59 -6.17 12.08
CA LEU A 22 -2.73 -5.11 12.64
C LEU A 22 -1.28 -5.17 12.15
N HIS A 23 -0.76 -6.35 11.82
CA HIS A 23 0.60 -6.50 11.31
C HIS A 23 0.80 -5.93 9.89
N TRP A 24 -0.28 -5.62 9.15
CA TRP A 24 -0.20 -4.99 7.83
C TRP A 24 -0.19 -3.47 7.86
N TRP A 25 -0.18 -2.83 9.04
CA TRP A 25 -0.30 -1.37 9.13
C TRP A 25 0.78 -0.64 8.31
N THR A 26 2.03 -1.12 8.37
CA THR A 26 3.14 -0.53 7.63
C THR A 26 2.97 -0.73 6.12
N ASP A 27 2.60 -1.93 5.69
CA ASP A 27 2.43 -2.22 4.26
C ASP A 27 1.25 -1.46 3.68
N ALA A 28 0.17 -1.31 4.44
CA ALA A 28 -0.98 -0.49 4.05
C ALA A 28 -0.60 0.99 3.94
N TYR A 29 0.26 1.50 4.85
CA TYR A 29 0.77 2.86 4.76
C TYR A 29 1.62 3.05 3.49
N LEU A 30 2.54 2.13 3.20
CA LEU A 30 3.38 2.18 2.01
C LEU A 30 2.55 2.04 0.72
N ALA A 31 1.56 1.15 0.70
CA ALA A 31 0.64 1.00 -0.40
C ALA A 31 -0.18 2.29 -0.62
N ALA A 32 -0.75 2.87 0.43
CA ALA A 32 -1.51 4.11 0.35
C ALA A 32 -0.65 5.27 -0.19
N PHE A 33 0.59 5.39 0.28
CA PHE A 33 1.55 6.37 -0.20
C PHE A 33 1.83 6.18 -1.69
N ALA A 34 2.17 4.95 -2.10
CA ALA A 34 2.49 4.64 -3.50
C ALA A 34 1.30 4.85 -4.43
N MET A 35 0.08 4.54 -3.96
CA MET A 35 -1.16 4.75 -4.69
C MET A 35 -1.49 6.24 -4.82
N ALA A 36 -1.31 7.04 -3.77
CA ALA A 36 -1.63 8.47 -3.77
C ALA A 36 -0.66 9.30 -4.62
N GLY A 37 0.59 8.85 -4.76
CA GLY A 37 1.58 9.46 -5.66
C GLY A 37 1.70 8.77 -7.02
N PRO A 38 2.49 9.33 -7.96
CA PRO A 38 2.86 8.67 -9.22
C PRO A 38 3.97 7.63 -9.00
N CYS A 39 3.80 6.76 -8.02
CA CYS A 39 4.81 5.81 -7.57
C CYS A 39 4.42 4.37 -7.92
N ARG A 40 5.43 3.51 -8.04
CA ARG A 40 5.29 2.05 -8.14
C ARG A 40 5.88 1.43 -6.87
N GLN A 41 5.12 0.56 -6.21
CA GLN A 41 5.66 -0.23 -5.11
C GLN A 41 6.53 -1.35 -5.69
N VAL A 42 7.74 -1.50 -5.17
CA VAL A 42 8.66 -2.58 -5.55
C VAL A 42 9.07 -3.29 -4.26
N SER A 43 8.89 -4.61 -4.21
CA SER A 43 9.22 -5.40 -3.03
C SER A 43 9.61 -6.83 -3.43
N LEU A 44 10.39 -7.48 -2.57
CA LEU A 44 10.61 -8.94 -2.59
C LEU A 44 9.47 -9.69 -1.89
N ASP A 45 8.73 -8.97 -1.05
CA ASP A 45 7.56 -9.49 -0.34
C ASP A 45 6.33 -9.44 -1.24
N ASP A 46 5.60 -10.55 -1.31
CA ASP A 46 4.43 -10.71 -2.16
C ASP A 46 3.12 -10.26 -1.50
N ASP A 47 3.17 -9.94 -0.20
CA ASP A 47 2.03 -9.48 0.57
C ASP A 47 1.37 -8.23 -0.02
N PHE A 48 2.11 -7.39 -0.76
CA PHE A 48 1.56 -6.21 -1.44
C PHE A 48 0.52 -6.53 -2.52
N LYS A 49 0.44 -7.78 -3.01
CA LYS A 49 -0.58 -8.21 -3.99
C LYS A 49 -2.02 -8.07 -3.45
N ARG A 50 -2.20 -8.02 -2.14
CA ARG A 50 -3.53 -7.88 -1.50
C ARG A 50 -4.15 -6.49 -1.69
N PHE A 51 -3.33 -5.46 -1.93
CA PHE A 51 -3.80 -4.09 -2.04
C PHE A 51 -4.30 -3.81 -3.46
N ALA A 52 -5.61 -3.97 -3.66
CA ALA A 52 -6.23 -3.72 -4.95
C ALA A 52 -5.99 -2.30 -5.45
N GLY A 53 -5.56 -2.17 -6.72
CA GLY A 53 -5.24 -0.89 -7.34
C GLY A 53 -3.81 -0.38 -7.08
N LEU A 54 -2.99 -1.11 -6.31
CA LEU A 54 -1.57 -0.81 -6.16
C LEU A 54 -0.81 -1.21 -7.44
N VAL A 55 -0.03 -0.28 -7.98
CA VAL A 55 0.94 -0.61 -9.04
C VAL A 55 2.15 -1.27 -8.37
N PHE A 56 2.17 -2.59 -8.37
CA PHE A 56 3.16 -3.40 -7.67
C PHE A 56 4.07 -4.19 -8.63
N LEU A 57 5.38 -4.14 -8.39
CA LEU A 57 6.37 -5.01 -9.00
C LEU A 57 6.96 -5.92 -7.91
N HIS A 58 6.58 -7.19 -7.96
CA HIS A 58 7.20 -8.22 -7.15
C HIS A 58 8.52 -8.65 -7.80
N LEU A 59 9.61 -8.51 -7.06
CA LEU A 59 10.91 -9.02 -7.48
C LEU A 59 11.06 -10.45 -6.94
N ALA A 60 11.18 -11.41 -7.86
CA ALA A 60 11.56 -12.78 -7.54
C ALA A 60 13.03 -12.99 -7.98
N PRO A 61 13.82 -13.79 -7.24
CA PRO A 61 15.17 -14.16 -7.64
C PRO A 61 15.18 -14.97 -8.95
#